data_AF-A0A3D6DQ57-F1
#
_entry.id   AF-A0A3D6DQ57-F1
#
_cell.length_a   1.000
_cell.length_b   1.000
_cell.length_c   1.000
_cell.angle_alpha   90.00
_cell.angle_beta   90.00
_cell.angle_gamma   90.00
#
_symmetry.space_group_name_H-M   'P 1'
#
loop_
_entity.id
_entity.type
_entity.pdbx_description
1 polymer ?
#
loop_
_entity_poly.entity_id
_entity_poly.type
_entity_poly.pdbx_seq_one_letter_code
_entity_poly.pdbx_strand_id
1 'polypeptide(L)'
;MITRESKPRPAAQSAGQPRARRRRCRARALAVAAIAGTIALAGVHDDARATLLSIDTSALAGVLARLDFSIIDGDAEFGNNSFTITSITTNGSLGAADCSLGCVGGPPFTISDALGLGQFVQDLTLATTLSFEFTFTSNYAGSGAPDRSALLLLDAASNFSLLDTDLDFPSAPVPVQDALLVVDHAPGAGIRIATASNPSVPIAVAEPDAAALVALGLVLLGDLSIRRRRARVSTATAAVPQGSRWPSTDSSRGE
;
A
#
# COMPACT_ATOMS: atom_id res chain seq x y z
N MET A 1 -74.97 8.84 -52.01
CA MET A 1 -74.16 9.01 -53.24
C MET A 1 -72.91 9.78 -52.81
N ILE A 2 -71.68 9.22 -52.79
CA ILE A 2 -70.82 8.87 -53.95
C ILE A 2 -70.50 10.19 -54.72
N THR A 3 -69.28 10.72 -54.84
CA THR A 3 -67.91 10.15 -54.66
C THR A 3 -66.81 11.20 -54.35
N ARG A 4 -65.61 10.66 -54.02
CA ARG A 4 -64.26 11.24 -53.92
C ARG A 4 -63.88 12.49 -54.74
N GLU A 5 -63.01 13.27 -54.09
CA GLU A 5 -61.75 13.87 -54.58
C GLU A 5 -60.74 13.89 -53.38
N SER A 6 -59.41 14.02 -53.46
CA SER A 6 -58.46 14.06 -54.60
C SER A 6 -57.07 13.46 -54.22
N LYS A 7 -55.98 14.27 -54.24
CA LYS A 7 -54.55 14.07 -53.87
C LYS A 7 -53.91 15.51 -53.75
N PRO A 8 -52.66 15.77 -53.29
CA PRO A 8 -51.59 14.89 -52.80
C PRO A 8 -50.74 15.37 -51.57
N ARG A 9 -49.82 14.48 -51.07
CA ARG A 9 -48.46 14.62 -50.45
C ARG A 9 -47.98 15.93 -49.73
N PRO A 10 -46.89 15.92 -48.90
CA PRO A 10 -46.14 14.80 -48.28
C PRO A 10 -45.79 15.01 -46.78
N ALA A 11 -45.25 13.98 -46.11
CA ALA A 11 -44.20 14.16 -45.08
C ALA A 11 -43.50 12.82 -44.78
N ALA A 12 -42.17 12.77 -44.90
CA ALA A 12 -41.37 11.66 -44.40
C ALA A 12 -40.93 11.95 -42.95
N GLN A 13 -41.14 11.02 -42.02
CA GLN A 13 -40.50 11.08 -40.69
C GLN A 13 -39.85 9.75 -40.34
N SER A 14 -38.58 9.65 -40.73
CA SER A 14 -37.46 9.07 -39.99
C SER A 14 -37.81 8.32 -38.68
N ALA A 15 -38.03 7.00 -38.78
CA ALA A 15 -38.00 6.11 -37.62
C ALA A 15 -36.56 5.73 -37.26
N GLY A 16 -35.75 6.72 -36.87
CA GLY A 16 -34.32 6.58 -36.59
C GLY A 16 -33.95 6.69 -35.11
N GLN A 17 -33.34 5.63 -34.57
CA GLN A 17 -32.55 5.57 -33.32
C GLN A 17 -33.26 5.56 -31.94
N PRO A 18 -33.34 4.36 -31.31
CA PRO A 18 -33.39 4.21 -29.84
C PRO A 18 -32.10 3.57 -29.24
N ARG A 19 -31.04 3.32 -30.04
CA ARG A 19 -29.86 2.55 -29.59
C ARG A 19 -28.71 3.37 -28.98
N ALA A 20 -28.55 4.65 -29.34
CA ALA A 20 -27.43 5.47 -28.85
C ALA A 20 -27.53 5.84 -27.36
N ARG A 21 -28.75 6.14 -26.88
CA ARG A 21 -28.99 6.66 -25.51
C ARG A 21 -28.68 5.62 -24.43
N ARG A 22 -29.06 4.34 -24.64
CA ARG A 22 -28.84 3.24 -23.68
C ARG A 22 -27.35 2.91 -23.43
N ARG A 23 -26.45 3.13 -24.40
CA ARG A 23 -25.01 2.86 -24.22
C ARG A 23 -24.31 3.86 -23.29
N ARG A 24 -24.70 5.14 -23.33
CA ARG A 24 -24.06 6.20 -22.52
C ARG A 24 -24.32 6.04 -21.02
N CYS A 25 -25.52 5.58 -20.63
CA CYS A 25 -25.83 5.34 -19.21
C CYS A 25 -25.04 4.18 -18.62
N ARG A 26 -24.86 3.07 -19.36
CA ARG A 26 -24.08 1.91 -18.90
C ARG A 26 -22.59 2.22 -18.69
N ALA A 27 -22.00 3.06 -19.54
CA ALA A 27 -20.61 3.50 -19.38
C ALA A 27 -20.40 4.36 -18.12
N ARG A 28 -21.36 5.23 -17.77
CA ARG A 28 -21.32 6.02 -16.53
C ARG A 28 -21.51 5.14 -15.28
N ALA A 29 -22.42 4.17 -15.32
CA ALA A 29 -22.64 3.23 -14.22
C ALA A 29 -21.39 2.40 -13.90
N LEU A 30 -20.68 1.90 -14.92
CA LEU A 30 -19.41 1.17 -14.73
C LEU A 30 -18.29 2.06 -14.17
N ALA A 31 -18.20 3.32 -14.59
CA ALA A 31 -17.21 4.25 -14.05
C ALA A 31 -17.48 4.59 -12.56
N VAL A 32 -18.74 4.80 -12.18
CA VAL A 32 -19.12 5.02 -10.77
C VAL A 32 -18.88 3.77 -9.92
N ALA A 33 -19.17 2.57 -10.45
CA ALA A 33 -18.89 1.31 -9.76
C ALA A 33 -17.38 1.08 -9.55
N ALA A 34 -16.54 1.45 -10.51
CA ALA A 34 -15.08 1.38 -10.35
C ALA A 34 -14.57 2.34 -9.25
N ILE A 35 -15.08 3.58 -9.22
CA ILE A 35 -14.73 4.57 -8.18
C ILE A 35 -15.22 4.11 -6.80
N ALA A 36 -16.45 3.59 -6.71
CA ALA A 36 -16.98 3.04 -5.46
C ALA A 36 -16.19 1.81 -4.99
N GLY A 37 -15.75 0.95 -5.90
CA GLY A 37 -14.87 -0.19 -5.60
C GLY A 37 -13.51 0.25 -5.04
N THR A 38 -12.88 1.29 -5.60
CA THR A 38 -11.63 1.84 -5.06
C THR A 38 -11.80 2.52 -3.70
N ILE A 39 -12.97 3.10 -3.41
CA ILE A 39 -13.26 3.68 -2.09
C ILE A 39 -13.55 2.57 -1.06
N ALA A 40 -14.23 1.49 -1.46
CA ALA A 40 -14.50 0.35 -0.59
C ALA A 40 -13.23 -0.46 -0.22
N LEU A 41 -12.21 -0.46 -1.10
CA LEU A 41 -10.90 -1.06 -0.82
C LEU A 41 -9.99 -0.16 0.05
N ALA A 42 -10.27 1.14 0.13
CA ALA A 42 -9.55 2.07 1.02
C ALA A 42 -10.03 2.03 2.49
N GLY A 43 -10.97 1.14 2.82
CA GLY A 43 -11.57 0.99 4.14
C GLY A 43 -11.44 -0.40 4.75
N VAL A 44 -10.58 -1.26 4.20
CA VAL A 44 -10.13 -2.47 4.91
C VAL A 44 -9.03 -2.03 5.86
N HIS A 45 -9.24 -2.23 7.17
CA HIS A 45 -8.19 -2.05 8.16
C HIS A 45 -7.07 -3.05 7.86
N ASP A 46 -5.86 -2.54 7.61
CA ASP A 46 -4.71 -3.34 7.20
C ASP A 46 -4.03 -3.92 8.46
N ASP A 47 -4.63 -5.00 9.00
CA ASP A 47 -4.34 -5.54 10.34
C ASP A 47 -2.90 -6.06 10.57
N ALA A 48 -2.03 -6.04 9.56
CA ALA A 48 -0.58 -6.27 9.72
C ALA A 48 0.24 -5.75 8.52
N ARG A 49 0.58 -4.46 8.52
CA ARG A 49 1.38 -3.84 7.45
C ARG A 49 2.89 -4.06 7.65
N ALA A 50 3.44 -5.09 7.01
CA ALA A 50 4.89 -5.30 6.97
C ALA A 50 5.60 -4.10 6.33
N THR A 51 6.43 -3.43 7.13
CA THR A 51 7.09 -2.18 6.74
C THR A 51 8.60 -2.37 6.75
N LEU A 52 9.22 -2.33 5.57
CA LEU A 52 10.68 -2.34 5.44
C LEU A 52 11.23 -0.97 5.85
N LEU A 53 12.03 -0.98 6.92
CA LEU A 53 12.76 0.15 7.46
C LEU A 53 14.21 0.07 7.00
N SER A 54 14.78 1.20 6.57
CA SER A 54 16.20 1.33 6.25
C SER A 54 16.76 2.58 6.91
N ILE A 55 17.86 2.43 7.62
CA ILE A 55 18.47 3.46 8.46
C ILE A 55 19.90 3.72 7.95
N ASP A 56 20.19 4.97 7.58
CA ASP A 56 21.54 5.40 7.24
C ASP A 56 22.32 5.68 8.53
N THR A 57 23.27 4.80 8.83
CA THR A 57 24.06 4.79 10.05
C THR A 57 25.49 5.30 9.83
N SER A 58 25.78 5.88 8.66
CA SER A 58 27.13 6.30 8.25
C SER A 58 27.79 7.31 9.20
N ALA A 59 27.01 8.16 9.86
CA ALA A 59 27.47 9.09 10.88
C ALA A 59 28.02 8.41 12.16
N LEU A 60 27.69 7.13 12.37
CA LEU A 60 28.08 6.29 13.51
C LEU A 60 28.96 5.09 13.08
N ALA A 61 29.53 5.11 11.87
CA ALA A 61 30.33 3.99 11.36
C ALA A 61 31.50 3.61 12.30
N GLY A 62 31.57 2.32 12.67
CA GLY A 62 32.55 1.77 13.60
C GLY A 62 32.17 1.84 15.08
N VAL A 63 31.05 2.47 15.44
CA VAL A 63 30.56 2.49 16.83
C VAL A 63 29.98 1.12 17.21
N LEU A 64 30.30 0.66 18.43
CA LEU A 64 29.65 -0.49 19.05
C LEU A 64 28.31 -0.04 19.63
N ALA A 65 27.24 -0.49 18.99
CA ALA A 65 25.89 -0.11 19.32
C ALA A 65 25.05 -1.33 19.74
N ARG A 66 23.85 -1.04 20.19
CA ARG A 66 22.83 -1.97 20.61
C ARG A 66 21.48 -1.48 20.09
N LEU A 67 20.81 -2.28 19.28
CA LEU A 67 19.41 -2.05 18.95
C LEU A 67 18.57 -2.64 20.09
N ASP A 68 17.67 -1.83 20.63
CA ASP A 68 16.71 -2.24 21.65
C ASP A 68 15.30 -2.09 21.07
N PHE A 69 14.65 -3.24 20.83
CA PHE A 69 13.27 -3.33 20.38
C PHE A 69 12.42 -3.74 21.57
N SER A 70 11.60 -2.82 22.09
CA SER A 70 10.73 -3.07 23.24
C SER A 70 9.26 -2.86 22.90
N ILE A 71 8.37 -3.51 23.66
CA ILE A 71 6.94 -3.19 23.78
C ILE A 71 6.57 -3.17 25.26
N ILE A 72 5.92 -2.11 25.71
CA ILE A 72 5.51 -1.91 27.11
C ILE A 72 3.98 -1.79 27.16
N ASP A 73 3.38 -2.56 28.08
CA ASP A 73 1.96 -2.50 28.42
C ASP A 73 1.57 -1.11 28.96
N GLY A 74 0.50 -0.54 28.41
CA GLY A 74 -0.10 0.72 28.83
C GLY A 74 -1.57 0.60 29.23
N ASP A 75 -2.25 -0.47 28.80
CA ASP A 75 -3.70 -0.65 28.98
C ASP A 75 -4.09 -1.71 30.03
N ALA A 76 -3.09 -2.43 30.58
CA ALA A 76 -3.19 -3.50 31.56
C ALA A 76 -3.86 -4.81 31.08
N GLU A 77 -3.93 -5.06 29.76
CA GLU A 77 -4.38 -6.32 29.16
C GLU A 77 -3.20 -7.10 28.54
N PHE A 78 -2.36 -7.69 29.40
CA PHE A 78 -1.13 -8.38 29.00
C PHE A 78 -1.32 -9.45 27.90
N GLY A 79 -0.47 -9.39 26.88
CA GLY A 79 -0.43 -10.37 25.78
C GLY A 79 -1.43 -10.10 24.67
N ASN A 80 -2.08 -8.93 24.68
CA ASN A 80 -2.94 -8.46 23.61
C ASN A 80 -2.12 -8.02 22.37
N ASN A 81 -0.89 -7.55 22.54
CA ASN A 81 -0.07 -7.01 21.46
C ASN A 81 1.30 -7.67 21.30
N SER A 82 1.74 -7.62 20.06
CA SER A 82 3.06 -8.07 19.65
C SER A 82 3.51 -7.34 18.40
N PHE A 83 4.82 -7.34 18.19
CA PHE A 83 5.43 -7.01 16.91
C PHE A 83 6.39 -8.12 16.48
N THR A 84 6.68 -8.19 15.18
CA THR A 84 7.73 -9.06 14.66
C THR A 84 8.76 -8.27 13.89
N ILE A 85 10.00 -8.73 13.97
CA ILE A 85 11.13 -8.22 13.19
C ILE A 85 11.74 -9.36 12.38
N THR A 86 12.04 -9.09 11.10
CA THR A 86 12.79 -10.03 10.26
C THR A 86 14.30 -9.94 10.54
N SER A 87 15.11 -10.75 9.83
CA SER A 87 16.56 -10.71 9.95
C SER A 87 17.11 -9.30 9.71
N ILE A 88 17.81 -8.74 10.70
CA ILE A 88 18.50 -7.47 10.56
C ILE A 88 19.60 -7.62 9.51
N THR A 89 19.49 -6.85 8.44
CA THR A 89 20.49 -6.76 7.37
C THR A 89 21.36 -5.53 7.62
N THR A 90 22.67 -5.69 7.62
CA THR A 90 23.62 -4.59 7.77
C THR A 90 24.89 -4.85 6.98
N ASN A 91 25.61 -3.79 6.64
CA ASN A 91 26.98 -3.87 6.13
C ASN A 91 28.05 -3.71 7.23
N GLY A 92 27.63 -3.61 8.49
CA GLY A 92 28.48 -3.77 9.66
C GLY A 92 28.57 -5.25 10.08
N SER A 93 28.66 -5.49 11.39
CA SER A 93 28.64 -6.85 11.96
C SER A 93 27.59 -6.97 13.07
N LEU A 94 26.82 -8.05 13.05
CA LEU A 94 25.94 -8.42 14.16
C LEU A 94 26.76 -9.08 15.27
N GLY A 95 26.44 -8.74 16.52
CA GLY A 95 27.01 -9.29 17.74
C GLY A 95 26.04 -10.24 18.44
N ALA A 96 26.08 -10.25 19.78
CA ALA A 96 25.16 -11.03 20.59
C ALA A 96 23.71 -10.52 20.45
N ALA A 97 22.75 -11.44 20.57
CA ALA A 97 21.33 -11.14 20.62
C ALA A 97 20.72 -11.70 21.91
N ASP A 98 19.78 -10.95 22.51
CA ASP A 98 19.00 -11.36 23.67
C ASP A 98 17.50 -11.33 23.32
N CYS A 99 16.82 -12.41 23.65
CA CYS A 99 15.39 -12.66 23.42
C CYS A 99 14.79 -13.34 24.66
N SER A 100 15.28 -12.99 25.85
CA SER A 100 14.90 -13.63 27.12
C SER A 100 13.61 -13.08 27.75
N LEU A 101 13.14 -11.90 27.34
CA LEU A 101 12.02 -11.19 27.97
C LEU A 101 10.88 -10.96 26.96
N GLY A 102 9.78 -11.71 27.07
CA GLY A 102 8.60 -11.56 26.21
C GLY A 102 8.85 -11.79 24.70
N CYS A 103 10.04 -12.25 24.32
CA CYS A 103 10.48 -12.51 22.96
C CYS A 103 10.57 -14.02 22.67
N VAL A 104 10.22 -14.43 21.45
CA VAL A 104 10.31 -15.82 20.97
C VAL A 104 10.67 -15.91 19.49
N GLY A 105 11.15 -17.08 19.05
CA GLY A 105 11.45 -17.36 17.65
C GLY A 105 12.86 -16.91 17.23
N GLY A 106 12.97 -16.35 16.02
CA GLY A 106 14.20 -15.70 15.55
C GLY A 106 14.99 -16.42 14.45
N PRO A 107 15.19 -15.79 13.27
CA PRO A 107 14.37 -14.77 12.64
C PRO A 107 13.20 -15.39 11.82
N PRO A 108 12.02 -14.73 11.75
CA PRO A 108 11.66 -13.51 12.46
C PRO A 108 11.53 -13.74 13.97
N PHE A 109 11.85 -12.72 14.76
CA PHE A 109 11.58 -12.68 16.19
C PHE A 109 10.18 -12.10 16.41
N THR A 110 9.41 -12.67 17.34
CA THR A 110 8.14 -12.12 17.81
C THR A 110 8.33 -11.63 19.23
N ILE A 111 8.03 -10.36 19.49
CA ILE A 111 8.13 -9.70 20.79
C ILE A 111 6.71 -9.33 21.23
N SER A 112 6.35 -9.66 22.47
CA SER A 112 5.00 -9.48 23.03
C SER A 112 5.05 -8.92 24.44
N ASP A 113 4.03 -8.15 24.81
CA ASP A 113 3.81 -7.58 26.16
C ASP A 113 3.19 -8.57 27.16
N ALA A 114 3.23 -9.88 26.89
CA ALA A 114 2.62 -10.93 27.72
C ALA A 114 3.12 -10.98 29.18
N LEU A 115 4.15 -10.20 29.53
CA LEU A 115 4.72 -10.02 30.88
C LEU A 115 4.68 -8.54 31.34
N GLY A 116 3.89 -7.69 30.69
CA GLY A 116 3.91 -6.22 30.83
C GLY A 116 5.04 -5.53 30.06
N LEU A 117 6.05 -6.30 29.63
CA LEU A 117 7.18 -5.86 28.82
C LEU A 117 7.66 -7.03 27.95
N GLY A 118 7.83 -6.77 26.65
CA GLY A 118 8.60 -7.61 25.73
C GLY A 118 9.82 -6.85 25.22
N GLN A 119 10.96 -7.54 25.08
CA GLN A 119 12.21 -6.95 24.62
C GLN A 119 13.01 -7.93 23.76
N PHE A 120 13.54 -7.42 22.64
CA PHE A 120 14.60 -8.05 21.87
C PHE A 120 15.77 -7.07 21.72
N VAL A 121 16.97 -7.55 22.01
CA VAL A 121 18.20 -6.74 21.97
C VAL A 121 19.18 -7.35 20.99
N GLN A 122 19.79 -6.54 20.13
CA GLN A 122 20.84 -6.97 19.20
C GLN A 122 22.04 -6.03 19.29
N ASP A 123 23.18 -6.53 19.77
CA ASP A 123 24.46 -5.84 19.67
C ASP A 123 24.94 -5.83 18.22
N LEU A 124 25.62 -4.77 17.81
CA LEU A 124 26.18 -4.64 16.46
C LEU A 124 27.34 -3.64 16.41
N THR A 125 28.23 -3.79 15.43
CA THR A 125 29.11 -2.70 15.00
C THR A 125 28.44 -1.98 13.83
N LEU A 126 28.19 -0.69 13.98
CA LEU A 126 27.53 0.13 12.96
C LEU A 126 28.47 0.35 11.75
N ALA A 127 27.86 0.55 10.58
CA ALA A 127 28.57 0.85 9.34
C ALA A 127 27.85 1.97 8.58
N THR A 128 27.20 1.69 7.44
CA THR A 128 26.44 2.73 6.71
C THR A 128 24.96 2.43 6.58
N THR A 129 24.55 1.15 6.60
CA THR A 129 23.16 0.74 6.38
C THR A 129 22.73 -0.33 7.38
N LEU A 130 21.54 -0.13 7.92
CA LEU A 130 20.79 -1.11 8.70
C LEU A 130 19.38 -1.22 8.12
N SER A 131 18.85 -2.42 7.95
CA SER A 131 17.46 -2.62 7.53
C SER A 131 16.83 -3.89 8.08
N PHE A 132 15.53 -3.84 8.32
CA PHE A 132 14.68 -4.95 8.76
C PHE A 132 13.22 -4.65 8.41
N GLU A 133 12.38 -5.66 8.33
CA GLU A 133 10.94 -5.48 8.23
C GLU A 133 10.31 -5.56 9.61
N PHE A 134 9.33 -4.68 9.86
CA PHE A 134 8.58 -4.59 11.10
C PHE A 134 7.08 -4.81 10.82
N THR A 135 6.43 -5.68 11.59
CA THR A 135 4.97 -5.87 11.63
C THR A 135 4.48 -5.74 13.06
N PHE A 136 3.23 -5.32 13.27
CA PHE A 136 2.65 -5.14 14.61
C PHE A 136 1.15 -5.43 14.61
N THR A 137 0.62 -5.85 15.77
CA THR A 137 -0.83 -5.90 16.05
C THR A 137 -1.31 -4.55 16.61
N SER A 138 -2.62 -4.33 16.75
CA SER A 138 -3.16 -3.04 17.25
C SER A 138 -4.42 -3.23 18.10
N ASN A 139 -4.30 -4.04 19.14
CA ASN A 139 -5.38 -4.45 20.04
C ASN A 139 -5.35 -3.60 21.31
N TYR A 140 -6.05 -2.47 21.34
CA TYR A 140 -6.19 -1.67 22.58
C TYR A 140 -7.43 -2.09 23.37
N ALA A 141 -7.27 -2.37 24.67
CA ALA A 141 -8.32 -2.80 25.59
C ALA A 141 -9.42 -1.75 25.81
N GLY A 142 -9.17 -0.47 25.49
CA GLY A 142 -10.14 0.62 25.58
C GLY A 142 -10.07 1.46 26.85
N SER A 143 -9.11 1.19 27.74
CA SER A 143 -8.80 1.96 28.94
C SER A 143 -7.29 2.09 29.14
N GLY A 144 -6.82 3.06 29.93
CA GLY A 144 -5.38 3.28 30.12
C GLY A 144 -4.75 4.07 28.97
N ALA A 145 -3.49 3.78 28.65
CA ALA A 145 -2.82 4.24 27.45
C ALA A 145 -2.65 3.07 26.47
N PRO A 146 -2.59 3.28 25.15
CA PRO A 146 -2.19 2.20 24.25
C PRO A 146 -0.81 1.66 24.62
N ASP A 147 -0.61 0.36 24.46
CA ASP A 147 0.72 -0.25 24.57
C ASP A 147 1.64 0.39 23.53
N ARG A 148 2.92 0.46 23.87
CA ARG A 148 3.89 1.18 23.04
C ARG A 148 5.06 0.31 22.70
N SER A 149 5.27 0.06 21.42
CA SER A 149 6.55 -0.43 20.93
C SER A 149 7.48 0.71 20.56
N ALA A 150 8.77 0.51 20.79
CA ALA A 150 9.82 1.45 20.47
C ALA A 150 11.08 0.73 19.97
N LEU A 151 11.82 1.40 19.07
CA LEU A 151 13.19 1.06 18.71
C LEU A 151 14.12 2.17 19.18
N LEU A 152 15.12 1.83 19.98
CA LEU A 152 16.20 2.71 20.38
C LEU A 152 17.55 2.21 19.82
N LEU A 153 18.47 3.14 19.59
CA LEU A 153 19.86 2.85 19.23
C LEU A 153 20.78 3.29 20.36
N LEU A 154 21.24 2.32 21.15
CA LEU A 154 21.98 2.53 22.38
C LEU A 154 23.48 2.29 22.19
N ASP A 155 24.30 2.88 23.05
CA ASP A 155 25.72 2.56 23.19
C ASP A 155 25.87 1.20 23.88
N ALA A 156 26.60 0.27 23.28
CA ALA A 156 26.66 -1.11 23.76
C ALA A 156 27.32 -1.25 25.16
N ALA A 157 28.13 -0.28 25.58
CA ALA A 157 28.82 -0.32 26.87
C ALA A 157 28.00 0.29 28.03
N SER A 158 27.25 1.36 27.76
CA SER A 158 26.53 2.14 28.77
C SER A 158 25.01 1.97 28.75
N ASN A 159 24.43 1.50 27.64
CA ASN A 159 22.99 1.42 27.38
C ASN A 159 22.26 2.79 27.42
N PHE A 160 22.98 3.91 27.30
CA PHE A 160 22.38 5.20 26.97
C PHE A 160 22.18 5.34 25.46
N SER A 161 21.27 6.21 25.02
CA SER A 161 21.07 6.47 23.59
C SER A 161 22.35 7.03 22.94
N LEU A 162 22.64 6.56 21.72
CA LEU A 162 23.65 7.17 20.84
C LEU A 162 23.14 8.40 20.10
N LEU A 163 21.83 8.68 20.19
CA LEU A 163 21.12 9.70 19.44
C LEU A 163 20.27 10.55 20.38
N ASP A 164 20.26 11.86 20.15
CA ASP A 164 19.24 12.79 20.62
C ASP A 164 18.21 12.92 19.48
N THR A 165 16.93 12.57 19.70
CA THR A 165 15.89 12.50 18.62
C THR A 165 14.65 13.34 18.91
N ASP A 166 13.90 13.72 17.88
CA ASP A 166 12.62 14.42 18.04
C ASP A 166 11.42 13.53 18.50
N LEU A 167 11.63 12.22 18.72
CA LEU A 167 10.56 11.25 19.02
C LEU A 167 10.43 10.95 20.52
N ASP A 168 10.23 12.00 21.31
CA ASP A 168 10.23 11.99 22.78
C ASP A 168 8.83 11.98 23.42
N PHE A 169 8.65 11.14 24.44
CA PHE A 169 7.43 11.06 25.27
C PHE A 169 7.71 10.93 26.78
N PRO A 170 8.55 11.80 27.39
CA PRO A 170 9.00 11.67 28.79
C PRO A 170 7.87 11.77 29.82
N SER A 171 6.72 12.36 29.45
CA SER A 171 5.55 12.55 30.31
C SER A 171 4.33 11.73 29.87
N ALA A 172 4.48 10.81 28.91
CA ALA A 172 3.42 9.88 28.56
C ALA A 172 3.27 8.78 29.63
N PRO A 173 2.09 8.14 29.76
CA PRO A 173 1.90 7.03 30.69
C PRO A 173 2.85 5.86 30.44
N VAL A 174 3.17 5.60 29.16
CA VAL A 174 4.26 4.71 28.74
C VAL A 174 5.39 5.57 28.17
N PRO A 175 6.40 5.95 28.98
CA PRO A 175 7.42 6.90 28.55
C PRO A 175 8.46 6.24 27.64
N VAL A 176 8.97 7.02 26.69
CA VAL A 176 10.17 6.70 25.91
C VAL A 176 10.88 8.00 25.55
N GLN A 177 12.19 7.95 25.36
CA GLN A 177 13.03 9.06 24.90
C GLN A 177 13.95 8.54 23.80
N ASP A 178 14.42 9.44 22.93
CA ASP A 178 15.45 9.15 21.93
C ASP A 178 15.13 7.98 20.97
N ALA A 179 13.85 7.73 20.71
CA ALA A 179 13.41 6.62 19.88
C ALA A 179 13.62 6.88 18.39
N LEU A 180 14.13 5.88 17.66
CA LEU A 180 14.14 5.91 16.20
C LEU A 180 12.76 5.67 15.59
N LEU A 181 11.96 4.82 16.26
CA LEU A 181 10.62 4.42 15.85
C LEU A 181 9.75 4.20 17.09
N VAL A 182 8.48 4.57 17.00
CA VAL A 182 7.44 4.32 18.01
C VAL A 182 6.15 3.87 17.31
N VAL A 183 5.47 2.88 17.87
CA VAL A 183 4.07 2.57 17.54
C VAL A 183 3.23 2.53 18.82
N ASP A 184 2.15 3.30 18.81
CA ASP A 184 1.09 3.25 19.82
C ASP A 184 0.02 2.26 19.34
N HIS A 185 -0.16 1.11 20.01
CA HIS A 185 -0.91 -0.07 19.53
C HIS A 185 -2.45 0.08 19.63
N ALA A 186 -3.00 1.17 19.11
CA ALA A 186 -4.43 1.47 19.09
C ALA A 186 -5.09 1.25 17.70
N PRO A 187 -6.43 1.15 17.61
CA PRO A 187 -7.13 1.09 16.31
C PRO A 187 -6.74 2.26 15.39
N GLY A 188 -6.17 1.93 14.22
CA GLY A 188 -5.61 2.92 13.29
C GLY A 188 -4.16 3.35 13.60
N ALA A 189 -3.44 2.58 14.42
CA ALA A 189 -2.02 2.76 14.70
C ALA A 189 -1.19 2.94 13.42
N GLY A 190 -0.23 3.86 13.50
CA GLY A 190 0.72 4.15 12.43
C GLY A 190 2.12 4.23 13.00
N ILE A 191 3.10 3.83 12.19
CA ILE A 191 4.51 3.90 12.56
C ILE A 191 4.93 5.37 12.60
N ARG A 192 5.46 5.79 13.75
CA ARG A 192 6.03 7.12 13.98
C ARG A 192 7.55 6.97 14.00
N ILE A 193 8.26 7.88 13.36
CA ILE A 193 9.70 7.77 13.09
C ILE A 193 10.34 9.11 13.38
N ALA A 194 11.56 9.09 13.95
CA ALA A 194 12.34 10.31 14.16
C ALA A 194 12.56 11.05 12.83
N THR A 195 12.20 12.33 12.80
CA THR A 195 12.42 13.20 11.63
C THR A 195 13.68 14.05 11.77
N ALA A 196 14.22 14.16 13.00
CA ALA A 196 15.50 14.77 13.30
C ALA A 196 16.25 13.94 14.35
N SER A 197 17.57 13.86 14.19
CA SER A 197 18.46 13.26 15.19
C SER A 197 19.83 13.93 15.21
N ASN A 198 20.51 13.84 16.36
CA ASN A 198 21.88 14.30 16.54
C ASN A 198 22.72 13.17 17.19
N PRO A 199 23.74 12.61 16.50
CA PRO A 199 24.09 12.84 15.10
C PRO A 199 22.97 12.46 14.11
N SER A 200 23.01 13.02 12.91
CA SER A 200 21.98 12.78 11.89
C SER A 200 22.02 11.35 11.38
N VAL A 201 20.92 10.62 11.61
CA VAL A 201 20.69 9.23 11.20
C VAL A 201 19.34 9.17 10.46
N PRO A 202 19.31 9.37 9.13
CA PRO A 202 18.09 9.32 8.33
C PRO A 202 17.43 7.94 8.31
N ILE A 203 16.10 7.91 8.41
CA ILE A 203 15.29 6.69 8.29
C ILE A 203 14.39 6.79 7.06
N ALA A 204 14.47 5.79 6.20
CA ALA A 204 13.62 5.60 5.03
C ALA A 204 12.63 4.44 5.27
N VAL A 205 11.39 4.66 4.88
CA VAL A 205 10.33 3.64 4.85
C VAL A 205 10.03 3.29 3.41
N ALA A 206 10.02 2.00 3.07
CA ALA A 206 9.48 1.57 1.79
C ALA A 206 7.95 1.73 1.80
N GLU A 207 7.41 2.57 0.90
CA GLU A 207 5.96 2.59 0.66
C GLU A 207 5.53 1.25 0.01
N PRO A 208 4.61 0.48 0.62
CA PRO A 208 4.04 -0.66 -0.07
C PRO A 208 3.18 -0.19 -1.26
N ASP A 209 3.42 -0.82 -2.41
CA ASP A 209 2.50 -0.90 -3.54
C ASP A 209 2.13 0.38 -4.31
N ALA A 210 2.97 1.43 -4.25
CA ALA A 210 2.97 2.49 -5.27
C ALA A 210 3.08 1.90 -6.71
N ALA A 211 3.83 0.81 -6.88
CA ALA A 211 3.92 0.06 -8.14
C ALA A 211 2.60 -0.61 -8.54
N ALA A 212 1.84 -1.16 -7.59
CA ALA A 212 0.52 -1.76 -7.87
C ALA A 212 -0.52 -0.71 -8.26
N LEU A 213 -0.49 0.47 -7.64
CA LEU A 213 -1.33 1.61 -8.03
C LEU A 213 -1.02 2.11 -9.45
N VAL A 214 0.27 2.20 -9.81
CA VAL A 214 0.70 2.53 -11.19
C VAL A 214 0.27 1.45 -12.18
N ALA A 215 0.43 0.16 -11.86
CA ALA A 215 -0.02 -0.95 -12.69
C ALA A 215 -1.55 -0.94 -12.90
N LEU A 216 -2.33 -0.73 -11.84
CA LEU A 216 -3.78 -0.60 -11.90
C LEU A 216 -4.20 0.58 -12.78
N GLY A 217 -3.54 1.74 -12.62
CA GLY A 217 -3.73 2.92 -13.47
C GLY A 217 -3.46 2.64 -14.95
N LEU A 218 -2.37 1.94 -15.26
CA LEU A 218 -2.01 1.55 -16.63
C LEU A 218 -3.02 0.56 -17.24
N VAL A 219 -3.52 -0.42 -16.47
CA VAL A 219 -4.55 -1.37 -16.91
C VAL A 219 -5.87 -0.65 -17.23
N LEU A 220 -6.30 0.27 -16.36
CA LEU A 220 -7.53 1.07 -16.55
C LEU A 220 -7.42 1.99 -17.78
N LEU A 221 -6.27 2.65 -17.97
CA LEU A 221 -6.00 3.49 -19.15
C LEU A 221 -5.90 2.65 -20.44
N GLY A 222 -5.30 1.47 -20.36
CA GLY A 222 -5.17 0.51 -21.46
C GLY A 222 -6.53 0.07 -22.01
N ASP A 223 -7.43 -0.40 -21.15
CA ASP A 223 -8.77 -0.87 -21.54
C ASP A 223 -9.65 0.26 -22.11
N LEU A 224 -9.54 1.48 -21.57
CA LEU A 224 -10.18 2.67 -22.15
C LEU A 224 -9.69 2.97 -23.58
N SER A 225 -8.39 2.77 -23.85
CA SER A 225 -7.82 3.00 -25.19
C SER A 225 -8.31 1.97 -26.22
N ILE A 226 -8.42 0.69 -25.83
CA ILE A 226 -8.89 -0.42 -26.68
C ILE A 226 -10.36 -0.22 -27.06
N ARG A 227 -11.19 0.18 -26.09
CA ARG A 227 -12.61 0.49 -26.31
C ARG A 227 -12.82 1.66 -27.28
N ARG A 228 -11.95 2.69 -27.23
CA ARG A 228 -11.96 3.81 -28.20
C ARG A 228 -11.57 3.36 -29.62
N ARG A 229 -10.60 2.46 -29.78
CA ARG A 229 -10.20 1.93 -31.10
C ARG A 229 -11.31 1.08 -31.75
N ARG A 230 -11.93 0.16 -31.01
CA ARG A 230 -13.05 -0.66 -31.52
C ARG A 230 -14.25 0.17 -31.99
N ALA A 231 -14.49 1.33 -31.37
CA ALA A 231 -15.56 2.24 -31.80
C ALA A 231 -15.30 2.89 -33.17
N ARG A 232 -14.04 3.26 -33.50
CA ARG A 232 -13.69 3.85 -34.81
C ARG A 232 -13.74 2.84 -35.96
N VAL A 233 -13.32 1.59 -35.72
CA VAL A 233 -13.35 0.54 -36.76
C VAL A 233 -14.78 0.24 -37.20
N SER A 234 -15.73 0.19 -36.26
CA SER A 234 -17.15 -0.05 -36.57
C SER A 234 -17.84 1.04 -37.40
N THR A 235 -17.24 2.24 -37.53
CA THR A 235 -17.77 3.32 -38.39
C THR A 235 -17.19 3.31 -39.80
N ALA A 236 -16.08 2.62 -40.05
CA ALA A 236 -15.44 2.57 -41.37
C ALA A 236 -16.12 1.59 -42.34
N THR A 237 -16.84 0.58 -41.83
CA THR A 237 -17.43 -0.50 -42.65
C THR A 237 -18.80 -0.17 -43.25
N ALA A 238 -19.32 1.04 -43.04
CA ALA A 238 -20.70 1.42 -43.38
C ALA A 238 -20.84 2.32 -44.63
N ALA A 239 -19.78 2.48 -45.42
CA ALA A 239 -19.75 3.39 -46.57
C ALA A 239 -19.06 2.77 -47.80
N VAL A 240 -19.74 1.82 -48.47
CA VAL A 240 -19.40 1.40 -49.84
C VAL A 240 -20.69 1.26 -50.65
N PRO A 241 -20.97 2.18 -51.60
CA PRO A 241 -22.00 1.98 -52.61
C PRO A 241 -21.40 1.27 -53.82
N GLN A 242 -21.89 0.08 -54.18
CA GLN A 242 -21.54 -0.59 -55.44
C GLN A 242 -22.71 -0.57 -56.41
N GLY A 243 -22.54 0.24 -57.47
CA GLY A 243 -23.34 0.13 -58.68
C GLY A 243 -22.85 -0.99 -59.59
N SER A 244 -23.71 -1.37 -60.54
CA SER A 244 -23.48 -2.29 -61.66
C SER A 244 -22.12 -2.11 -62.39
N ARG A 245 -21.51 -3.12 -63.03
CA ARG A 245 -22.05 -3.92 -64.15
C ARG A 245 -21.09 -5.09 -64.53
N TRP A 246 -21.62 -6.25 -64.95
CA TRP A 246 -20.92 -7.32 -65.71
C TRP A 246 -21.06 -7.06 -67.23
N PRO A 247 -20.21 -7.58 -68.16
CA PRO A 247 -19.92 -9.00 -68.48
C PRO A 247 -18.41 -9.35 -68.49
N SER A 248 -17.90 -10.56 -68.18
CA SER A 248 -18.13 -11.95 -68.64
C SER A 248 -17.50 -12.32 -69.99
N THR A 249 -16.37 -13.03 -69.94
CA THR A 249 -15.99 -14.14 -70.86
C THR A 249 -14.95 -15.01 -70.15
N ASP A 250 -15.20 -16.32 -70.06
CA ASP A 250 -14.22 -17.32 -69.64
C ASP A 250 -14.27 -18.51 -70.61
N SER A 251 -13.10 -19.08 -70.90
CA SER A 251 -12.84 -20.19 -71.82
C SER A 251 -11.40 -20.67 -71.53
N SER A 252 -11.09 -21.96 -71.40
CA SER A 252 -11.85 -23.19 -71.64
C SER A 252 -11.04 -24.41 -71.16
N ARG A 253 -11.71 -25.57 -71.04
CA ARG A 253 -11.11 -26.92 -70.85
C ARG A 253 -10.37 -27.13 -69.50
N GLY A 254 -10.34 -28.33 -68.94
CA GLY A 254 -10.94 -29.60 -69.35
C GLY A 254 -10.21 -30.77 -68.71
N GLU A 255 -10.98 -31.79 -68.29
CA GLU A 255 -10.57 -33.02 -67.58
C GLU A 255 -10.16 -32.84 -66.10
#